data_AF-A0A2U2SJ07-F1
#
_entry.id   AF-A0A2U2SJ07-F1
#
_cell.length_a   1.000
_cell.length_b   1.000
_cell.length_c   1.000
_cell.angle_alpha   90.00
_cell.angle_beta   90.00
_cell.angle_gamma   90.00
#
_symmetry.space_group_name_H-M   'P 1'
#
loop_
_entity.id
_entity.type
_entity.pdbx_description
1 polymer ?
#
loop_
_entity_poly.entity_id
_entity_poly.type
_entity_poly.pdbx_seq_one_letter_code
_entity_poly.pdbx_strand_id
1 'polypeptide(L)'
;MDALRGVIDRFEGTLAVIVLDDAQQLLWPRASLPTFAQPGMAVRLCLVPVPPSGDPEEIRLPESTPPAGTAADLPVKARYEAASDRWELTLANGSILNWPAESALCETAQLALLRLVVDIEDTAARRKRVQSLLDDLFGNSGT
;
A
#
# COMPACT_ATOMS: atom_id res chain seq x y z
N MET A 1 -13.67 -0.37 -2.91
CA MET A 1 -12.34 0.22 -3.16
C MET A 1 -11.33 -0.87 -2.91
N ASP A 2 -10.92 -1.53 -3.98
CA ASP A 2 -9.96 -2.62 -3.93
C ASP A 2 -8.60 -2.04 -3.57
N ALA A 3 -8.12 -2.39 -2.39
CA ALA A 3 -6.86 -1.92 -1.86
C ALA A 3 -6.08 -3.12 -1.35
N LEU A 4 -4.84 -3.29 -1.81
CA LEU A 4 -3.96 -4.32 -1.30
C LEU A 4 -3.46 -3.91 0.08
N ARG A 5 -3.42 -4.86 1.01
CA ARG A 5 -2.91 -4.64 2.36
C ARG A 5 -1.54 -5.28 2.49
N GLY A 6 -0.71 -4.68 3.32
CA GLY A 6 0.61 -5.21 3.61
C GLY A 6 1.25 -4.54 4.81
N VAL A 7 2.54 -4.80 4.96
CA VAL A 7 3.37 -4.24 6.02
C VAL A 7 4.69 -3.75 5.44
N ILE A 8 5.22 -2.69 6.03
CA ILE A 8 6.63 -2.34 5.82
C ILE A 8 7.46 -3.39 6.56
N ASP A 9 8.12 -4.30 5.85
CA ASP A 9 8.92 -5.36 6.47
C ASP A 9 10.24 -4.80 6.98
N ARG A 10 11.00 -4.14 6.09
CA ARG A 10 12.32 -3.58 6.41
C ARG A 10 12.73 -2.45 5.49
N PHE A 11 13.80 -1.76 5.85
CA PHE A 11 14.46 -0.76 5.00
C PHE A 11 15.78 -1.30 4.47
N GLU A 12 15.96 -1.25 3.15
CA GLU A 12 17.17 -1.63 2.44
C GLU A 12 17.76 -0.37 1.77
N GLY A 13 18.65 0.32 2.48
CA GLY A 13 19.27 1.55 2.01
C GLY A 13 18.24 2.66 1.73
N THR A 14 18.06 3.01 0.46
CA THR A 14 17.10 4.02 -0.02
C THR A 14 15.72 3.44 -0.34
N LEU A 15 15.52 2.14 -0.19
CA LEU A 15 14.28 1.43 -0.46
C LEU A 15 13.65 0.90 0.83
N ALA A 16 12.34 0.78 0.83
CA ALA A 16 11.56 0.07 1.81
C ALA A 16 10.95 -1.16 1.14
N VAL A 17 11.07 -2.31 1.78
CA VAL A 17 10.46 -3.56 1.34
C VAL A 17 9.09 -3.64 2.00
N ILE A 18 8.04 -3.65 1.17
CA ILE A 18 6.66 -3.82 1.62
C ILE A 18 6.25 -5.24 1.26
N VAL A 19 5.83 -6.01 2.25
CA VAL A 19 5.29 -7.36 2.07
C VAL A 19 3.78 -7.26 2.10
N LEU A 20 3.12 -7.69 1.02
CA LEU A 20 1.67 -7.71 0.90
C LEU A 20 1.10 -9.01 1.49
N ASP A 21 -0.21 -9.02 1.76
CA ASP A 21 -0.90 -10.17 2.36
C ASP A 21 -0.85 -11.43 1.47
N ASP A 22 -0.64 -11.26 0.16
CA ASP A 22 -0.43 -12.34 -0.81
C ASP A 22 1.05 -12.74 -0.98
N ALA A 23 1.90 -12.35 -0.03
CA ALA A 23 3.35 -12.58 0.00
C ALA A 23 4.16 -11.90 -1.12
N GLN A 24 3.54 -11.04 -1.94
CA GLN A 24 4.29 -10.22 -2.88
C GLN A 24 5.17 -9.20 -2.16
N GLN A 25 6.33 -8.91 -2.74
CA GLN A 25 7.24 -7.88 -2.24
C GLN A 25 7.27 -6.70 -3.19
N LEU A 26 7.05 -5.51 -2.63
CA LEU A 26 7.10 -4.25 -3.35
C LEU A 26 8.24 -3.40 -2.81
N LEU A 27 9.15 -2.97 -3.69
CA LEU A 27 10.20 -2.03 -3.32
C LEU A 27 9.69 -0.60 -3.49
N TRP A 28 9.62 0.14 -2.39
CA TRP A 28 9.13 1.50 -2.34
C TRP A 28 10.28 2.47 -2.01
N PRO A 29 10.49 3.56 -2.77
CA PRO A 29 11.52 4.54 -2.42
C PRO A 29 11.27 5.17 -1.05
N ARG A 30 12.21 5.00 -0.12
CA ARG A 30 12.08 5.49 1.26
C ARG A 30 11.90 7.01 1.32
N ALA A 31 12.51 7.74 0.38
CA ALA A 31 12.36 9.19 0.26
C ALA A 31 10.92 9.64 -0.04
N SER A 32 10.09 8.74 -0.58
CA SER A 32 8.68 9.01 -0.86
C SER A 32 7.75 8.58 0.26
N LEU A 33 8.21 7.79 1.24
CA LEU A 33 7.37 7.35 2.35
C LEU A 33 7.06 8.50 3.31
N PRO A 34 5.93 8.41 4.04
CA PRO A 34 5.68 9.25 5.21
C PRO A 34 6.86 9.28 6.18
N THR A 35 7.16 10.44 6.77
CA THR A 35 8.31 10.62 7.67
C THR A 35 8.26 9.74 8.92
N PHE A 36 7.05 9.37 9.35
CA PHE A 36 6.82 8.50 10.50
C PHE A 36 6.69 7.01 10.12
N ALA A 37 6.79 6.66 8.84
CA ALA A 37 6.72 5.28 8.38
C ALA A 37 7.92 4.48 8.91
N GLN A 38 7.66 3.32 9.49
CA GLN A 38 8.65 2.46 10.13
C GLN A 38 8.41 0.98 9.76
N PRO A 39 9.44 0.12 9.85
CA PRO A 39 9.25 -1.32 9.78
C PRO A 39 8.23 -1.81 10.80
N GLY A 40 7.41 -2.78 10.42
CA GLY A 40 6.29 -3.32 11.19
C GLY A 40 4.99 -2.51 11.10
N MET A 41 4.96 -1.38 10.40
CA MET A 41 3.72 -0.62 10.21
C MET A 41 2.86 -1.23 9.10
N ALA A 42 1.56 -1.31 9.35
CA ALA A 42 0.57 -1.71 8.36
C ALA A 42 0.39 -0.62 7.31
N VAL A 43 0.26 -1.04 6.06
CA VAL A 43 0.06 -0.15 4.92
C VAL A 43 -1.05 -0.68 4.03
N ARG A 44 -1.71 0.25 3.34
CA ARG A 44 -2.71 -0.01 2.33
C ARG A 44 -2.27 0.63 1.03
N LEU A 45 -2.22 -0.16 -0.03
CA LEU A 45 -2.00 0.30 -1.38
C LEU A 45 -3.36 0.53 -2.03
N CYS A 46 -3.55 1.71 -2.60
CA CYS A 46 -4.71 2.11 -3.37
C CYS A 46 -4.25 2.55 -4.75
N LEU A 47 -4.92 2.07 -5.79
CA LEU A 47 -4.72 2.60 -7.13
C LEU A 47 -5.62 3.82 -7.36
N VAL A 48 -5.01 4.91 -7.79
CA VAL A 48 -5.69 6.14 -8.18
C VAL A 48 -5.54 6.28 -9.70
N PRO A 49 -6.63 6.16 -10.48
CA PRO A 49 -6.58 6.40 -11.91
C PRO A 49 -6.23 7.87 -12.14
N VAL A 50 -5.25 8.13 -13.01
CA VAL A 50 -4.98 9.50 -13.46
C VAL A 50 -6.02 9.83 -14.51
N PRO A 51 -6.93 10.80 -14.29
CA PRO A 51 -7.89 11.16 -15.32
C PRO A 51 -7.13 11.66 -16.56
N PRO A 52 -7.52 11.21 -17.77
CA PRO A 52 -6.99 11.79 -18.99
C PRO A 52 -7.52 13.21 -19.08
N SER A 53 -6.70 14.19 -18.68
CA SER A 53 -6.99 15.64 -18.63
C SER A 53 -8.33 16.05 -19.27
N GLY A 54 -9.36 16.15 -18.44
CA GLY A 54 -10.64 16.77 -18.75
C GLY A 54 -11.02 17.61 -17.54
N ASP A 55 -10.85 18.92 -17.69
CA ASP A 55 -11.25 20.05 -16.84
C ASP A 55 -11.08 19.95 -15.29
N PRO A 56 -10.49 20.97 -14.63
CA PRO A 56 -10.24 21.00 -13.19
C PRO A 56 -11.49 21.23 -12.32
N GLU A 57 -12.69 20.87 -12.80
CA GLU A 57 -13.94 21.12 -12.07
C GLU A 57 -14.46 19.85 -11.39
N GLU A 58 -14.33 19.86 -10.06
CA GLU A 58 -15.20 19.14 -9.13
C GLU A 58 -15.09 17.61 -9.07
N ILE A 59 -13.89 17.09 -8.84
CA ILE A 59 -13.76 15.80 -8.16
C ILE A 59 -13.93 16.04 -6.66
N ARG A 60 -15.19 16.03 -6.19
CA ARG A 60 -15.49 15.84 -4.76
C ARG A 60 -14.99 14.46 -4.34
N LEU A 61 -13.79 14.42 -3.76
CA LEU A 61 -13.29 13.25 -3.05
C LEU A 61 -14.25 12.95 -1.89
N PRO A 62 -14.74 11.71 -1.73
CA PRO A 62 -15.36 11.30 -0.48
C PRO A 62 -14.33 11.50 0.64
N GLU A 63 -14.82 12.03 1.75
CA GLU A 63 -14.16 12.60 2.93
C GLU A 63 -13.32 11.59 3.74
N SER A 64 -12.46 10.84 3.08
CA SER A 64 -11.44 9.97 3.69
C SER A 64 -10.08 10.40 3.17
N THR A 65 -9.80 11.70 3.22
CA THR A 65 -8.44 12.21 3.04
C THR A 65 -7.66 11.72 4.25
N PRO A 66 -6.72 10.78 4.09
CA PRO A 66 -5.89 10.37 5.21
C PRO A 66 -5.11 11.60 5.70
N PRO A 67 -4.86 11.73 7.01
CA PRO A 67 -4.27 12.94 7.57
C PRO A 67 -3.01 13.34 6.81
N ALA A 68 -2.84 14.64 6.55
CA ALA A 68 -1.76 15.17 5.73
C ALA A 68 -0.41 14.61 6.18
N GLY A 69 0.32 13.98 5.26
CA GLY A 69 1.61 13.34 5.52
C GLY A 69 1.55 11.83 5.79
N THR A 70 0.37 11.19 5.78
CA THR A 70 0.24 9.73 6.01
C THR A 70 0.16 8.87 4.74
N ALA A 71 0.19 9.50 3.58
CA ALA A 71 0.14 8.84 2.29
C ALA A 71 1.32 9.25 1.40
N ALA A 72 1.72 8.33 0.51
CA ALA A 72 2.77 8.49 -0.48
C ALA A 72 2.26 8.04 -1.85
N ASP A 73 2.52 8.82 -2.88
CA ASP A 73 2.06 8.53 -4.24
C ASP A 73 3.27 8.22 -5.14
N LEU A 74 3.15 7.17 -5.96
CA LEU A 74 4.14 6.80 -6.97
C LEU A 74 3.48 6.57 -8.33
N PRO A 75 4.07 7.06 -9.43
CA PRO A 75 3.61 6.72 -10.77
C PRO A 75 3.93 5.26 -11.08
N VAL A 76 2.93 4.55 -11.60
CA VAL A 76 3.04 3.18 -12.07
C VAL A 76 2.48 3.04 -13.48
N LYS A 77 3.09 2.16 -14.27
CA LYS A 77 2.55 1.73 -15.55
C LYS A 77 1.72 0.49 -15.32
N ALA A 78 0.45 0.53 -15.67
CA ALA A 78 -0.42 -0.63 -15.58
C ALA A 78 -0.48 -1.34 -16.93
N ARG A 79 -0.31 -2.66 -16.92
CA ARG A 79 -0.45 -3.52 -18.08
C ARG A 79 -1.35 -4.68 -17.71
N TYR A 80 -2.45 -4.87 -18.42
CA TYR A 80 -3.30 -6.03 -18.23
C TYR A 80 -2.67 -7.27 -18.87
N GLU A 81 -2.54 -8.35 -18.10
CA GLU A 81 -2.07 -9.64 -18.58
C GLU A 81 -3.23 -10.63 -18.69
N ALA A 82 -3.75 -10.79 -19.90
CA ALA A 82 -4.90 -11.66 -20.19
C ALA A 82 -4.65 -13.14 -19.88
N ALA A 83 -3.40 -13.61 -19.93
CA ALA A 83 -3.06 -15.00 -19.65
C ALA A 83 -3.26 -15.39 -18.18
N SER A 84 -3.11 -14.41 -17.29
CA SER A 84 -3.11 -14.60 -15.86
C SER A 84 -4.25 -13.86 -15.15
N ASP A 85 -5.15 -13.28 -15.94
CA ASP A 85 -6.27 -12.42 -15.55
C ASP A 85 -5.92 -11.49 -14.39
N ARG A 86 -4.86 -10.70 -14.59
CA ARG A 86 -4.33 -9.78 -13.58
C ARG A 86 -3.70 -8.55 -14.22
N TRP A 87 -3.60 -7.49 -13.45
CA TRP A 87 -2.86 -6.30 -13.83
C TRP A 87 -1.44 -6.38 -13.31
N GLU A 88 -0.46 -6.21 -14.20
CA GLU A 88 0.93 -6.02 -13.86
C GLU A 88 1.20 -4.51 -13.74
N LEU A 89 1.57 -4.06 -12.55
CA LEU A 89 1.94 -2.67 -12.28
C LEU A 89 3.46 -2.57 -12.20
N THR A 90 4.07 -1.84 -13.13
CA THR A 90 5.51 -1.57 -13.12
C THR A 90 5.78 -0.19 -12.52
N LEU A 91 6.53 -0.14 -11.44
CA LEU A 91 7.00 1.10 -10.81
C LEU A 91 8.17 1.70 -11.61
N ALA A 92 8.41 3.00 -11.45
CA ALA A 92 9.55 3.68 -12.08
C ALA A 92 10.92 3.10 -11.69
N ASN A 93 11.00 2.40 -10.54
CA ASN A 93 12.21 1.72 -10.09
C ASN A 93 12.38 0.29 -10.65
N GLY A 94 11.47 -0.15 -11.54
CA GLY A 94 11.48 -1.50 -12.13
C GLY A 94 10.80 -2.58 -11.28
N SER A 95 10.25 -2.24 -10.10
CA SER A 95 9.49 -3.20 -9.29
C SER A 95 8.17 -3.54 -9.97
N ILE A 96 7.79 -4.81 -9.87
CA ILE A 96 6.57 -5.34 -10.47
C ILE A 96 5.62 -5.72 -9.33
N LEU A 97 4.37 -5.26 -9.42
CA LEU A 97 3.29 -5.59 -8.51
C LEU A 97 2.15 -6.22 -9.29
N ASN A 98 1.72 -7.41 -8.90
CA ASN A 98 0.51 -8.03 -9.46
C ASN A 98 -0.71 -7.49 -8.70
N TRP A 99 -1.66 -6.99 -9.46
CA TRP A 99 -2.90 -6.43 -8.96
C TRP A 99 -4.10 -7.24 -9.49
N PRO A 100 -5.08 -7.57 -8.64
CA PRO A 100 -6.20 -8.42 -9.04
C PRO A 100 -7.05 -7.76 -10.14
N ALA A 101 -7.44 -8.53 -11.16
CA ALA A 101 -8.28 -8.04 -12.27
C ALA A 101 -9.69 -7.60 -11.83
N GLU A 102 -10.17 -8.14 -10.72
CA GLU A 102 -11.45 -7.78 -10.10
C GLU A 102 -11.47 -6.32 -9.61
N SER A 103 -10.29 -5.74 -9.37
CA SER A 103 -10.18 -4.31 -9.09
C SER A 103 -10.48 -3.55 -10.35
N ALA A 104 -11.51 -2.70 -10.30
CA ALA A 104 -11.92 -1.82 -11.40
C ALA A 104 -10.82 -0.80 -11.75
N LEU A 105 -9.74 -1.28 -12.36
CA LEU A 105 -8.80 -0.46 -13.12
C LEU A 105 -9.53 -0.07 -14.40
N CYS A 106 -9.65 1.23 -14.64
CA CYS A 106 -10.12 1.74 -15.93
C CYS A 106 -9.37 1.01 -17.03
N GLU A 107 -10.08 0.24 -17.88
CA GLU A 107 -9.54 -0.61 -18.95
C GLU A 107 -8.58 0.13 -19.90
N THR A 108 -8.55 1.47 -19.83
CA THR A 108 -7.78 2.40 -20.66
C THR A 108 -6.58 3.05 -19.97
N ALA A 109 -6.36 2.87 -18.67
CA ALA A 109 -5.31 3.59 -17.94
C ALA A 109 -3.94 2.89 -18.07
N GLN A 110 -3.14 3.27 -19.08
CA GLN A 110 -1.72 2.87 -19.16
C GLN A 110 -0.85 3.48 -18.06
N LEU A 111 -1.31 4.57 -17.43
CA LEU A 111 -0.64 5.27 -16.34
C LEU A 111 -1.61 5.42 -15.17
N ALA A 112 -1.18 4.98 -14.00
CA ALA A 112 -1.91 5.12 -12.75
C ALA A 112 -0.98 5.62 -11.64
N LEU A 113 -1.56 6.16 -10.57
CA LEU A 113 -0.83 6.50 -9.35
C LEU A 113 -1.09 5.43 -8.31
N LEU A 114 -0.03 4.76 -7.86
CA LEU A 114 -0.09 3.87 -6.71
C LEU A 114 0.09 4.70 -5.45
N ARG A 115 -0.95 4.77 -4.62
CA ARG A 115 -0.96 5.45 -3.34
C ARG A 115 -0.74 4.45 -2.22
N LEU A 116 0.30 4.64 -1.43
CA LEU A 116 0.51 3.96 -0.16
C LEU A 116 -0.05 4.82 0.96
N VAL A 117 -0.90 4.25 1.81
CA VAL A 117 -1.42 4.89 3.02
C VAL A 117 -0.98 4.07 4.22
N VAL A 118 -0.36 4.72 5.20
CA VAL A 118 -0.01 4.05 6.46
C VAL A 118 -1.26 3.92 7.31
N ASP A 119 -1.63 2.68 7.66
CA ASP A 119 -2.80 2.38 8.46
C ASP A 119 -2.42 2.37 9.95
N ILE A 120 -2.57 3.54 10.58
CA ILE A 120 -2.21 3.74 11.99
C ILE A 120 -3.11 2.88 12.90
N GLU A 121 -4.38 2.73 12.55
CA GLU A 121 -5.34 1.94 13.33
C GLU A 121 -4.99 0.45 13.28
N ASP A 122 -4.74 -0.10 12.09
CA ASP A 122 -4.33 -1.50 11.95
C ASP A 122 -2.95 -1.75 12.60
N THR A 123 -2.03 -0.79 12.48
CA THR A 123 -0.73 -0.84 13.20
C THR A 123 -0.94 -0.92 14.72
N ALA A 124 -1.80 -0.07 15.28
CA ALA A 124 -2.11 -0.07 16.71
C ALA A 124 -2.81 -1.37 17.14
N ALA A 125 -3.77 -1.86 16.34
CA ALA A 125 -4.47 -3.11 16.59
C ALA A 125 -3.52 -4.33 16.55
N ARG A 126 -2.57 -4.37 15.62
CA ARG A 126 -1.53 -5.40 15.56
C ARG A 126 -0.62 -5.35 16.79
N ARG A 127 -0.13 -4.17 17.17
CA ARG A 127 0.69 -4.00 18.38
C ARG A 127 -0.04 -4.47 19.63
N LYS A 128 -1.32 -4.11 19.79
CA LYS A 128 -2.14 -4.56 20.92
C LYS A 128 -2.32 -6.09 20.95
N ARG A 129 -2.54 -6.72 19.80
CA ARG A 129 -2.64 -8.18 19.69
C ARG A 129 -1.34 -8.89 20.07
N VAL A 130 -0.20 -8.40 19.57
CA VAL A 130 1.11 -8.95 19.91
C VAL A 130 1.40 -8.79 21.40
N GLN A 131 1.12 -7.62 21.98
CA GLN A 131 1.27 -7.39 23.42
C GLN A 131 0.42 -8.38 24.23
N SER A 132 -0.86 -8.55 23.85
CA SER A 132 -1.74 -9.49 24.52
C SER A 132 -1.25 -10.94 24.46
N LEU A 133 -0.63 -11.35 23.34
CA LEU A 133 -0.04 -12.69 23.21
C LEU A 133 1.22 -12.85 24.07
N LEU A 134 2.05 -11.81 24.16
CA LEU A 134 3.23 -11.82 25.04
C LEU A 134 2.80 -11.88 26.51
N ASP A 135 1.77 -11.13 26.89
CA ASP A 135 1.23 -11.16 28.25
C ASP A 135 0.63 -12.54 28.58
N ASP A 136 -0.01 -13.22 27.62
CA ASP A 136 -0.53 -14.59 27.82
C ASP A 136 0.62 -15.63 27.94
N LEU A 137 1.62 -15.54 27.06
CA LEU A 137 2.75 -16.48 27.02
C LEU A 137 3.73 -16.31 28.18
N PHE A 138 3.97 -15.07 28.63
CA PHE A 138 4.98 -14.76 29.64
C PHE A 138 4.40 -14.27 30.97
N GLY A 139 3.15 -13.78 30.99
CA GLY A 139 2.49 -13.26 32.19
C GLY A 139 1.89 -14.33 33.10
N ASN A 140 1.77 -15.58 32.66
CA ASN A 140 1.21 -16.67 33.46
C ASN A 140 2.26 -17.50 34.25
N SER A 141 3.50 -17.00 34.42
CA SER A 141 4.58 -17.73 35.13
C SER A 141 4.66 -17.45 36.64
N GLY A 142 3.57 -16.99 37.27
CA GLY A 142 3.57 -16.56 38.67
C GLY A 142 2.41 -17.11 39.50
N THR A 143 2.42 -18.42 39.79
CA THR A 143 1.80 -19.02 40.99
C THR A 143 2.54 -20.27 41.38
#